data_AF-A0AAN5CL06-F1
#
_entry.id   AF-A0AAN5CL06-F1
#
_cell.length_a   1.000
_cell.length_b   1.000
_cell.length_c   1.000
_cell.angle_alpha   90.00
_cell.angle_beta   90.00
_cell.angle_gamma   90.00
#
_symmetry.space_group_name_H-M   'P 1'
#
loop_
_entity.id
_entity.type
_entity.pdbx_description
1 polymer ?
#
loop_
_entity_poly.entity_id
_entity_poly.type
_entity_poly.pdbx_seq_one_letter_code
_entity_poly.pdbx_strand_id
1 'polypeptide(L)'
;MAHKSLFIMMEMHSFWTFLLCLTMLYNKSATLYAHLTMRDYSDVLVDTFTCSIHRGAVILSIYGSIFSQMAMALERYRASQNLSTY
;
A
#
# COMPACT_ATOMS: atom_id res chain seq x y z
N MET A 1 11.67 -5.49 25.61
CA MET A 1 11.71 -6.27 24.35
C MET A 1 11.00 -5.57 23.18
N ALA A 2 11.07 -4.23 23.03
CA ALA A 2 10.35 -3.51 21.97
C ALA A 2 11.03 -3.55 20.58
N HIS A 3 12.31 -3.94 20.51
CA HIS A 3 13.13 -3.75 19.30
C HIS A 3 12.79 -4.69 18.13
N LYS A 4 12.31 -5.92 18.40
CA LYS A 4 11.97 -6.89 17.34
C LYS A 4 10.60 -6.64 16.71
N SER A 5 9.61 -6.24 17.52
CA SER A 5 8.24 -5.93 17.04
C SER A 5 8.25 -4.74 16.07
N LEU A 6 8.96 -3.67 16.46
CA LEU A 6 9.05 -2.46 15.66
C LEU A 6 9.74 -2.69 14.30
N PHE A 7 10.74 -3.56 14.26
CA PHE A 7 11.41 -3.93 13.01
C PHE A 7 10.46 -4.65 12.04
N ILE A 8 9.73 -5.67 12.51
CA ILE A 8 8.75 -6.41 11.70
C ILE A 8 7.64 -5.48 11.19
N MET A 9 7.19 -4.54 12.02
CA MET A 9 6.17 -3.57 11.63
C MET A 9 6.67 -2.60 10.54
N MET A 10 7.92 -2.14 10.65
CA MET A 10 8.53 -1.29 9.62
C MET A 10 8.68 -2.03 8.29
N GLU A 11 9.13 -3.28 8.31
CA GLU A 11 9.23 -4.08 7.09
C GLU A 11 7.86 -4.31 6.44
N MET A 12 6.82 -4.59 7.23
CA MET A 12 5.45 -4.71 6.73
C MET A 12 4.95 -3.40 6.13
N HIS A 13 5.19 -2.27 6.78
CA HIS A 13 4.80 -0.96 6.26
C HIS A 13 5.51 -0.63 4.94
N SER A 14 6.82 -0.88 4.87
CA SER A 14 7.62 -0.71 3.65
C SER A 14 7.13 -1.64 2.52
N PHE A 15 6.77 -2.88 2.84
CA PHE A 15 6.21 -3.83 1.88
C PHE A 15 4.87 -3.35 1.30
N TRP A 16 3.93 -2.91 2.15
CA TRP A 16 2.65 -2.37 1.69
C TRP A 16 2.80 -1.11 0.85
N THR A 17 3.72 -0.22 1.26
CA THR A 17 4.02 1.00 0.51
C THR A 17 4.64 0.68 -0.85
N PHE A 18 5.54 -0.30 -0.92
CA PHE A 18 6.14 -0.76 -2.17
C PHE A 18 5.09 -1.34 -3.12
N LEU A 19 4.16 -2.18 -2.62
CA LEU A 19 3.05 -2.70 -3.40
C LEU A 19 2.14 -1.59 -3.94
N LEU A 20 1.83 -0.58 -3.12
CA LEU A 20 1.05 0.59 -3.56
C LEU A 20 1.77 1.33 -4.69
N CYS A 21 3.07 1.55 -4.57
CA CYS A 21 3.89 2.19 -5.61
C CYS A 21 3.88 1.40 -6.91
N LEU A 22 4.08 0.08 -6.87
CA LEU A 22 4.02 -0.78 -8.06
C LEU A 22 2.65 -0.72 -8.74
N THR A 23 1.59 -0.75 -7.94
CA THR A 23 0.21 -0.73 -8.45
C THR A 23 -0.12 0.60 -9.12
N MET A 24 0.39 1.71 -8.57
CA MET A 24 0.29 3.04 -9.21
C MET A 24 1.13 3.13 -10.48
N LEU A 25 2.38 2.62 -10.46
CA LEU A 25 3.25 2.62 -11.63
C LEU A 25 2.59 1.86 -12.79
N TYR A 26 2.08 0.66 -12.51
CA TYR A 26 1.36 -0.16 -13.49
C TYR A 26 0.15 0.56 -14.07
N ASN A 27 -0.66 1.22 -13.24
CA ASN A 27 -1.84 1.95 -13.70
C ASN A 27 -1.45 3.13 -14.62
N LYS A 28 -0.40 3.86 -14.25
CA LYS A 28 0.12 4.95 -15.06
C LYS A 28 0.74 4.45 -16.36
N SER A 29 1.45 3.33 -16.35
CA SER A 29 1.98 2.72 -17.57
C SER A 29 0.88 2.18 -18.47
N ALA A 30 -0.18 1.57 -17.93
CA ALA A 30 -1.31 1.09 -18.71
C ALA A 30 -2.08 2.27 -19.35
N THR A 31 -2.27 3.35 -18.60
CA THR A 31 -2.89 4.58 -19.13
C THR A 31 -2.02 5.24 -20.20
N LEU A 32 -0.70 5.31 -19.98
CA LEU A 32 0.25 5.82 -20.96
C LEU A 32 0.26 4.95 -22.22
N TYR A 33 0.27 3.63 -22.06
CA TYR A 33 0.17 2.68 -23.16
C TYR A 33 -1.13 2.88 -23.94
N ALA A 34 -2.28 3.00 -23.27
CA ALA A 34 -3.54 3.33 -23.93
C ALA A 34 -3.41 4.62 -24.75
N HIS A 35 -2.87 5.70 -24.20
CA HIS A 35 -2.66 6.95 -24.93
C HIS A 35 -1.72 6.84 -26.13
N LEU A 36 -0.66 6.03 -26.04
CA LEU A 36 0.30 5.83 -27.13
C LEU A 36 -0.23 4.89 -28.22
N THR A 37 -1.12 3.96 -27.85
CA THR A 37 -1.61 2.87 -28.72
C THR A 37 -3.04 3.10 -29.21
N MET A 38 -3.66 4.25 -28.88
CA MET A 38 -4.97 4.68 -29.36
C MET A 38 -4.97 4.87 -30.89
N ARG A 39 -5.06 3.76 -31.61
CA ARG A 39 -5.37 3.68 -33.04
C ARG A 39 -6.75 3.05 -33.25
N ASP A 40 -7.25 2.27 -32.29
CA ASP A 40 -8.59 1.69 -32.23
C ASP A 40 -9.16 1.75 -30.79
N TYR A 41 -10.43 2.14 -30.64
CA TYR A 41 -11.12 2.33 -29.34
C TYR A 41 -11.46 1.03 -28.60
N SER A 42 -11.33 -0.12 -29.27
CA SER A 42 -11.85 -1.41 -28.80
C SER A 42 -10.94 -2.14 -27.81
N ASP A 43 -9.65 -1.78 -27.74
CA ASP A 43 -8.65 -2.41 -26.85
C ASP A 43 -8.62 -1.84 -25.42
N VAL A 44 -9.50 -0.87 -25.11
CA VAL A 44 -9.65 -0.29 -23.76
C VAL A 44 -10.55 -1.17 -22.87
N LEU A 45 -11.02 -2.33 -23.34
CA LEU A 45 -11.64 -3.34 -22.48
C LEU A 45 -10.57 -4.08 -21.67
N VAL A 46 -10.06 -3.42 -20.62
CA VAL A 46 -9.35 -4.11 -19.55
C VAL A 46 -10.32 -5.13 -18.96
N ASP A 47 -9.89 -6.40 -18.94
CA ASP A 47 -10.67 -7.49 -18.39
C ASP A 47 -11.17 -7.17 -16.96
N THR A 48 -12.45 -7.45 -16.70
CA THR A 48 -13.13 -7.06 -15.46
C THR A 48 -12.42 -7.65 -14.25
N PHE A 49 -11.88 -8.86 -14.39
CA PHE A 49 -11.10 -9.54 -13.36
C PHE A 49 -9.80 -8.81 -13.02
N THR A 50 -9.11 -8.29 -14.04
CA THR A 50 -7.88 -7.52 -13.88
C THR A 50 -8.17 -6.19 -13.15
N CYS A 51 -9.30 -5.55 -13.46
CA CYS A 51 -9.76 -4.34 -12.77
C CYS A 51 -10.11 -4.61 -11.30
N SER A 52 -10.79 -5.73 -11.00
CA SER A 52 -11.14 -6.12 -9.63
C SER A 52 -9.91 -6.44 -8.78
N ILE A 53 -8.95 -7.21 -9.31
CA ILE A 53 -7.70 -7.51 -8.60
C ILE A 53 -6.90 -6.23 -8.34
N HIS A 54 -6.81 -5.35 -9.34
CA HIS A 54 -6.09 -4.08 -9.22
C HIS A 54 -6.69 -3.18 -8.14
N ARG A 55 -8.01 -2.95 -8.19
CA ARG A 55 -8.70 -2.18 -7.16
C ARG A 55 -8.60 -2.83 -5.78
N GLY A 56 -8.71 -4.15 -5.70
CA GLY A 56 -8.56 -4.90 -4.46
C GLY A 56 -7.17 -4.72 -3.85
N ALA A 57 -6.11 -4.82 -4.65
CA ALA A 57 -4.73 -4.63 -4.21
C ALA A 57 -4.48 -3.20 -3.70
N VAL A 58 -5.00 -2.18 -4.40
CA VAL A 58 -4.91 -0.78 -3.94
C VAL A 58 -5.59 -0.62 -2.58
N ILE A 59 -6.84 -1.07 -2.46
CA ILE A 59 -7.61 -0.94 -1.21
C ILE A 59 -6.88 -1.65 -0.06
N LEU A 60 -6.45 -2.89 -0.27
CA LEU A 60 -5.73 -3.67 0.74
C LEU A 60 -4.43 -2.98 1.18
N SER A 61 -3.67 -2.42 0.24
CA SER A 61 -2.43 -1.70 0.54
C SER A 61 -2.66 -0.42 1.36
N ILE A 62 -3.74 0.32 1.08
CA ILE A 62 -4.12 1.51 1.85
C ILE A 62 -4.50 1.11 3.28
N TYR A 63 -5.36 0.09 3.44
CA TYR A 63 -5.73 -0.39 4.77
C TYR A 63 -4.51 -0.93 5.55
N GLY A 64 -3.62 -1.68 4.90
CA GLY A 64 -2.37 -2.15 5.51
C GLY A 64 -1.45 -1.01 5.96
N SER A 65 -1.34 0.05 5.16
CA SER A 65 -0.56 1.25 5.49
C SER A 65 -1.17 2.01 6.68
N ILE A 66 -2.49 2.24 6.69
CA ILE A 66 -3.17 2.91 7.82
C ILE A 66 -3.02 2.11 9.11
N PHE A 67 -3.26 0.79 9.06
CA PHE A 67 -3.15 -0.07 10.22
C PHE A 67 -1.73 -0.09 10.82
N SER A 68 -0.71 -0.17 9.96
CA SER A 68 0.69 -0.14 10.40
C SER A 68 1.09 1.21 11.02
N GLN A 69 0.61 2.34 10.49
CA GLN A 69 0.82 3.66 11.12
C GLN A 69 0.13 3.74 12.49
N MET A 70 -1.09 3.24 12.62
CA MET A 70 -1.82 3.19 13.89
C MET A 70 -1.11 2.32 14.93
N ALA A 71 -0.59 1.16 14.52
CA ALA A 71 0.19 0.28 15.39
C ALA A 71 1.48 0.98 15.88
N MET A 72 2.17 1.72 15.00
CA MET A 72 3.35 2.50 15.37
C MET A 72 3.04 3.64 16.35
N ALA A 73 1.92 4.34 16.14
CA ALA A 73 1.46 5.38 17.05
C ALA A 73 1.13 4.80 18.44
N LEU A 74 0.44 3.65 18.49
CA LEU A 74 0.12 2.95 19.73
C LEU A 74 1.38 2.48 20.48
N GLU A 75 2.38 1.97 19.77
CA GLU A 75 3.63 1.53 20.39
C GLU A 75 4.41 2.71 20.98
N ARG A 76 4.47 3.85 20.27
CA ARG A 76 5.04 5.10 20.81
C ARG A 76 4.27 5.64 22.00
N TYR A 77 2.93 5.58 21.97
CA TYR A 77 2.09 6.00 23.07
C TYR A 77 2.34 5.17 24.33
N ARG A 78 2.39 3.83 24.19
CA ARG A 78 2.74 2.92 25.30
C ARG A 78 4.14 3.18 25.84
N ALA A 79 5.12 3.41 24.97
CA ALA A 79 6.48 3.75 25.39
C ALA A 79 6.51 5.06 26.20
N SER A 80 5.75 6.07 25.79
CA SER A 80 5.64 7.34 26.50
C SER A 80 4.98 7.21 27.88
N GLN A 81 3.91 6.41 28.00
CA GLN A 81 3.26 6.18 29.30
C GLN A 81 4.16 5.44 30.28
N ASN A 82 4.88 4.43 29.82
CA ASN A 82 5.82 3.70 30.68
C ASN A 82 6.96 4.60 31.17
N LEU A 83 7.40 5.59 30.39
CA LEU A 83 8.44 6.55 30.80
C LEU A 83 7.93 7.55 31.85
N SER A 84 6.65 7.93 31.79
CA SER A 84 5.99 8.83 32.74
C SER A 84 5.76 8.21 34.12
N THR A 85 5.90 6.89 34.25
CA THR A 85 5.62 6.16 35.49
C THR A 85 6.89 5.89 36.32
N TYR A 86 8.06 6.32 35.82
CA TYR A 86 9.36 6.30 36.50
C TYR A 86 9.77 7.71 36.93
#